data_AF-A0A353DUI7-F1
#
_entry.id   AF-A0A353DUI7-F1
#
_cell.length_a   1.000
_cell.length_b   1.000
_cell.length_c   1.000
_cell.angle_alpha   90.00
_cell.angle_beta   90.00
_cell.angle_gamma   90.00
#
_symmetry.space_group_name_H-M   'P 1'
#
loop_
_entity.id
_entity.type
_entity.pdbx_description
1 polymer ?
#
loop_
_entity_poly.entity_id
_entity_poly.type
_entity_poly.pdbx_seq_one_letter_code
_entity_poly.pdbx_strand_id
1 'polypeptide(L)'
;MRVLYLSISFWWALIDVRSDAFEEAQRLWLSGEYHECLDACQKELESNESFQEKWYLLGIDAAMALGQYGTANSILEDGLEDRRVSGIKLFPAGHPVALFNNQKDIAAEYLEKSVPYI
;
A
#
# COMPACT_ATOMS: atom_id res chain seq x y z
N MET A 1 -25.38 -43.47 -1.41
CA MET A 1 -25.08 -42.42 -2.40
C MET A 1 -24.79 -41.15 -1.61
N ARG A 2 -23.52 -40.83 -1.30
CA ARG A 2 -22.58 -39.99 -2.09
C ARG A 2 -23.25 -38.70 -2.59
N VAL A 3 -22.83 -37.47 -2.30
CA VAL A 3 -21.87 -36.84 -1.37
C VAL A 3 -22.34 -35.37 -1.28
N LEU A 4 -22.40 -34.80 -0.09
CA LEU A 4 -22.48 -33.35 0.17
C LEU A 4 -21.15 -32.68 -0.18
N TYR A 5 -21.04 -31.85 -1.22
CA TYR A 5 -19.96 -30.85 -1.36
C TYR A 5 -20.34 -29.81 -2.43
N LEU A 6 -21.07 -28.74 -2.06
CA LEU A 6 -21.28 -27.58 -2.92
C LEU A 6 -21.27 -26.28 -2.10
N SER A 7 -20.22 -26.01 -1.33
CA SER A 7 -20.14 -24.73 -0.62
C SER A 7 -18.72 -24.24 -0.30
N ILE A 8 -17.72 -24.51 -1.15
CA ILE A 8 -16.35 -24.01 -0.90
C ILE A 8 -15.77 -23.24 -2.11
N SER A 9 -16.32 -23.37 -3.32
CA SER A 9 -15.71 -22.81 -4.53
C SER A 9 -15.80 -21.29 -4.68
N PHE A 10 -16.66 -20.61 -3.92
CA PHE A 10 -16.87 -19.16 -4.09
C PHE A 10 -15.86 -18.29 -3.34
N TRP A 11 -15.12 -18.87 -2.38
CA TRP A 11 -14.16 -18.11 -1.56
C TRP A 11 -12.76 -18.05 -2.19
N TRP A 12 -12.41 -19.04 -3.03
CA TRP A 12 -11.11 -19.09 -3.72
C TRP A 12 -11.03 -18.14 -4.92
N ALA A 13 -12.12 -17.93 -5.65
CA ALA A 13 -12.14 -17.10 -6.84
C ALA A 13 -11.91 -15.59 -6.57
N LEU A 14 -12.26 -15.11 -5.37
CA LEU A 14 -12.07 -13.72 -4.98
C LEU A 14 -10.62 -13.40 -4.57
N ILE A 15 -9.87 -14.40 -4.11
CA ILE A 15 -8.46 -14.23 -3.74
C ILE A 15 -7.59 -14.14 -5.00
N ASP A 16 -7.89 -14.96 -6.02
CA ASP A 16 -7.12 -15.04 -7.27
C ASP A 16 -7.11 -13.70 -8.04
N VAL A 17 -8.29 -13.10 -8.22
CA VAL A 17 -8.47 -11.83 -8.97
C VAL A 17 -7.70 -10.65 -8.37
N ARG A 18 -7.44 -10.64 -7.05
CA ARG A 18 -6.73 -9.54 -6.38
C ARG A 18 -5.22 -9.73 -6.31
N SER A 19 -4.76 -10.99 -6.33
CA SER A 19 -3.34 -11.25 -6.60
C SER A 19 -2.99 -10.64 -7.97
N ASP A 20 -3.84 -10.88 -8.96
CA ASP A 20 -3.68 -10.35 -10.31
C ASP A 20 -3.67 -8.80 -10.33
N ALA A 21 -4.57 -8.15 -9.59
CA ALA A 21 -4.64 -6.69 -9.53
C ALA A 21 -3.37 -6.06 -8.97
N PHE A 22 -2.81 -6.62 -7.89
CA PHE A 22 -1.56 -6.10 -7.31
C PHE A 22 -0.35 -6.36 -8.21
N GLU A 23 -0.31 -7.50 -8.88
CA GLU A 23 0.74 -7.78 -9.87
C GLU A 23 0.66 -6.82 -11.06
N GLU A 24 -0.53 -6.46 -11.51
CA GLU A 24 -0.71 -5.45 -12.56
C GLU A 24 -0.23 -4.07 -12.12
N ALA A 25 -0.61 -3.62 -10.92
CA ALA A 25 -0.12 -2.34 -10.39
C ALA A 25 1.42 -2.31 -10.29
N GLN A 26 2.03 -3.42 -9.85
CA GLN A 26 3.50 -3.53 -9.86
C GLN A 26 4.09 -3.47 -11.27
N ARG A 27 3.44 -4.08 -12.28
CA ARG A 27 3.89 -3.98 -13.68
C ARG A 27 3.85 -2.54 -14.18
N LEU A 28 2.81 -1.79 -13.85
CA LEU A 28 2.69 -0.36 -14.18
C LEU A 28 3.83 0.43 -13.54
N TRP A 29 4.09 0.24 -12.24
CA TRP A 29 5.22 0.84 -11.54
C TRP A 29 6.57 0.53 -12.21
N LEU A 30 6.84 -0.75 -12.48
CA LEU A 30 8.10 -1.18 -13.10
C LEU A 30 8.27 -0.65 -14.53
N SER A 31 7.17 -0.32 -15.22
CA SER A 31 7.19 0.24 -16.57
C SER A 31 7.30 1.77 -16.59
N GLY A 32 7.21 2.43 -15.43
CA GLY A 32 7.24 3.89 -15.31
C GLY A 32 5.87 4.56 -15.46
N GLU A 33 4.80 3.78 -15.58
CA GLU A 33 3.42 4.25 -15.68
C GLU A 33 2.88 4.57 -14.28
N TYR A 34 3.49 5.58 -13.65
CA TYR A 34 3.28 5.88 -12.23
C TYR A 34 1.89 6.45 -11.93
N HIS A 35 1.28 7.16 -12.88
CA HIS A 35 -0.08 7.69 -12.71
C HIS A 35 -1.11 6.56 -12.63
N GLU A 36 -1.05 5.62 -13.58
CA GLU A 36 -1.93 4.45 -13.65
C GLU A 36 -1.70 3.53 -12.45
N CYS A 37 -0.45 3.37 -12.03
CA CYS A 37 -0.12 2.64 -10.80
C CYS A 37 -0.77 3.28 -9.57
N LEU A 38 -0.67 4.61 -9.43
CA LEU A 38 -1.24 5.33 -8.31
C LEU A 38 -2.77 5.23 -8.29
N ASP A 39 -3.43 5.41 -9.43
CA ASP A 39 -4.88 5.27 -9.58
C ASP A 39 -5.35 3.86 -9.18
N ALA A 40 -4.61 2.82 -9.61
CA ALA A 40 -4.90 1.44 -9.23
C ALA A 40 -4.77 1.23 -7.71
N CYS A 41 -3.72 1.79 -7.09
CA CYS A 41 -3.54 1.71 -5.64
C CYS A 41 -4.69 2.40 -4.90
N GLN A 42 -5.09 3.60 -5.30
CA GLN A 42 -6.18 4.35 -4.65
C GLN A 42 -7.51 3.59 -4.71
N LYS A 43 -7.84 3.04 -5.88
CA LYS A 43 -9.05 2.24 -6.06
C LYS A 43 -9.09 1.00 -5.15
N GLU A 44 -7.95 0.36 -4.95
CA GLU A 44 -7.85 -0.83 -4.08
C GLU A 44 -7.94 -0.46 -2.60
N LEU A 45 -7.34 0.67 -2.20
CA LEU A 45 -7.45 1.19 -0.83
C LEU A 45 -8.91 1.55 -0.48
N GLU A 46 -9.70 2.04 -1.44
CA GLU A 46 -11.14 2.30 -1.26
C GLU A 46 -11.99 1.03 -1.02
N SER A 47 -11.55 -0.13 -1.52
CA SER A 47 -12.35 -1.37 -1.50
C SER A 47 -12.58 -1.95 -0.09
N ASN A 48 -11.86 -1.46 0.92
CA ASN A 48 -11.96 -1.82 2.34
C ASN A 48 -11.66 -3.30 2.67
N GLU A 49 -10.91 -3.98 1.81
CA GLU A 49 -10.62 -5.41 1.91
C GLU A 49 -9.26 -5.72 2.58
N SER A 50 -9.06 -6.97 3.04
CA SER A 50 -7.93 -7.33 3.90
C SER A 50 -6.58 -7.41 3.17
N PHE A 51 -5.54 -6.94 3.87
CA PHE A 51 -4.10 -6.89 3.51
C PHE A 51 -3.69 -5.72 2.58
N GLN A 52 -3.69 -4.51 3.16
CA GLN A 52 -3.50 -3.24 2.45
C GLN A 52 -2.08 -2.66 2.52
N GLU A 53 -1.20 -3.14 3.41
CA GLU A 53 0.11 -2.52 3.64
C GLU A 53 0.95 -2.42 2.35
N LYS A 54 0.86 -3.44 1.48
CA LYS A 54 1.53 -3.44 0.17
C LYS A 54 0.99 -2.38 -0.79
N TRP A 55 -0.31 -2.09 -0.72
CA TRP A 55 -0.97 -1.07 -1.56
C TRP A 55 -0.61 0.34 -1.11
N TYR A 56 -0.55 0.57 0.21
CA TYR A 56 -0.03 1.82 0.77
C TYR A 56 1.41 2.07 0.32
N LEU A 57 2.30 1.08 0.46
CA LEU A 57 3.70 1.21 0.06
C LEU A 57 3.86 1.51 -1.43
N LEU A 58 3.20 0.75 -2.31
CA LEU A 58 3.27 0.97 -3.75
C LEU A 58 2.68 2.33 -4.15
N GLY A 59 1.57 2.75 -3.53
CA GLY A 59 0.96 4.06 -3.76
C GLY A 59 1.84 5.22 -3.29
N ILE A 60 2.51 5.09 -2.15
CA ILE A 60 3.50 6.06 -1.66
C ILE A 60 4.64 6.18 -2.69
N ASP A 61 5.22 5.06 -3.13
CA ASP A 61 6.31 5.06 -4.11
C ASP A 61 5.89 5.71 -5.44
N ALA A 62 4.70 5.37 -5.96
CA ALA A 62 4.09 5.97 -7.14
C ALA A 62 3.94 7.50 -7.00
N ALA A 63 3.34 7.95 -5.91
CA ALA A 63 3.15 9.37 -5.64
C ALA A 63 4.49 10.13 -5.49
N MET A 64 5.48 9.52 -4.82
CA MET A 64 6.82 10.09 -4.66
C MET A 64 7.54 10.23 -6.01
N ALA A 65 7.46 9.22 -6.89
CA ALA A 65 8.06 9.27 -8.22
C ALA A 65 7.44 10.37 -9.10
N LEU A 66 6.15 10.66 -8.92
CA LEU A 66 5.45 11.75 -9.60
C LEU A 66 5.72 13.14 -8.99
N GLY A 67 6.47 13.22 -7.89
CA GLY A 67 6.66 14.47 -7.14
C GLY A 67 5.42 14.93 -6.37
N GLN A 68 4.42 14.06 -6.21
CA GLN A 68 3.17 14.33 -5.50
C GLN A 68 3.34 14.07 -4.00
N TYR A 69 4.26 14.80 -3.36
CA TYR A 69 4.65 14.54 -1.97
C TYR A 69 3.50 14.69 -0.96
N GLY A 70 2.57 15.63 -1.20
CA GLY A 70 1.38 15.78 -0.36
C GLY A 70 0.45 14.57 -0.44
N THR A 71 0.27 13.99 -1.64
CA THR A 71 -0.49 12.76 -1.83
C THR A 71 0.19 11.59 -1.14
N ALA A 72 1.51 11.45 -1.29
CA ALA A 72 2.28 10.43 -0.58
C ALA A 72 2.12 10.53 0.94
N ASN A 73 2.09 11.76 1.49
CA ASN A 73 1.86 11.99 2.91
C ASN A 73 0.45 11.57 3.34
N SER A 74 -0.58 11.90 2.57
CA SER A 74 -1.95 11.46 2.85
C SER A 74 -2.07 9.93 2.86
N ILE A 75 -1.51 9.25 1.87
CA ILE A 75 -1.54 7.78 1.79
C ILE A 75 -0.81 7.16 2.98
N LEU A 76 0.32 7.75 3.40
CA LEU A 76 1.06 7.31 4.58
C LEU A 76 0.24 7.47 5.87
N GLU A 77 -0.39 8.64 6.07
CA GLU A 77 -1.23 8.92 7.24
C GLU A 77 -2.39 7.92 7.31
N ASP A 78 -3.11 7.72 6.20
CA ASP A 78 -4.18 6.73 6.11
C ASP A 78 -3.68 5.32 6.46
N GLY A 79 -2.50 4.94 5.96
CA GLY A 79 -1.91 3.63 6.25
C GLY A 79 -1.47 3.47 7.70
N LEU A 80 -0.99 4.54 8.35
CA LEU A 80 -0.61 4.52 9.76
C LEU A 80 -1.85 4.50 10.69
N GLU A 81 -2.99 5.01 10.23
CA GLU A 81 -4.27 4.96 10.94
C GLU A 81 -5.04 3.63 10.71
N ASP A 82 -4.72 2.90 9.63
CA ASP A 82 -5.37 1.64 9.32
C ASP A 82 -4.99 0.52 10.31
N ARG A 83 -5.95 0.16 11.16
CA ARG A 83 -5.82 -0.89 12.18
C ARG A 83 -5.57 -2.30 11.62
N ARG A 84 -5.71 -2.50 10.31
CA ARG A 84 -5.49 -3.79 9.63
C ARG A 84 -4.04 -3.99 9.21
N VAL A 85 -3.22 -2.94 9.22
CA VAL A 85 -1.79 -3.01 8.89
C VAL A 85 -0.93 -2.85 10.15
N SER A 86 0.31 -3.33 10.08
CA SER A 86 1.22 -3.21 11.23
C SER A 86 1.77 -1.80 11.38
N GLY A 87 1.85 -1.05 10.27
CA GLY A 87 2.51 0.25 10.20
C GLY A 87 4.03 0.18 10.23
N ILE A 88 4.61 -0.98 10.58
CA ILE A 88 6.06 -1.14 10.77
C ILE A 88 6.84 -0.80 9.49
N LYS A 89 6.36 -1.29 8.34
CA LYS A 89 6.99 -1.02 7.04
C LYS A 89 6.71 0.38 6.51
N LEU A 90 5.70 1.06 7.04
CA LEU A 90 5.35 2.42 6.63
C LEU A 90 6.29 3.46 7.25
N PHE A 91 6.90 3.19 8.41
CA PHE A 91 7.85 4.14 9.01
C PHE A 91 9.11 4.38 8.14
N PRO A 92 9.79 3.36 7.60
CA PRO A 92 10.90 3.58 6.68
C PRO A 92 10.49 4.36 5.43
N ALA A 93 9.33 4.06 4.85
CA ALA A 93 8.77 4.78 3.70
C ALA A 93 8.36 6.22 4.07
N GLY A 94 7.90 6.43 5.30
CA GLY A 94 7.46 7.72 5.80
C GLY A 94 8.61 8.71 6.01
N HIS A 95 9.81 8.23 6.34
CA HIS A 95 10.98 9.10 6.51
C HIS A 95 11.26 10.00 5.29
N PRO A 96 11.46 9.48 4.06
CA PRO A 96 11.62 10.33 2.89
C PRO A 96 10.38 11.17 2.59
N VAL A 97 9.16 10.62 2.74
CA VAL A 97 7.90 11.38 2.52
C VAL A 97 7.88 12.64 3.40
N ALA A 98 8.18 12.52 4.69
CA ALA A 98 8.24 13.65 5.61
C ALA A 98 9.33 14.65 5.23
N LEU A 99 10.50 14.20 4.78
CA LEU A 99 11.57 15.09 4.31
C LEU A 99 11.15 15.93 3.09
N PHE A 100 10.54 15.29 2.08
CA PHE A 100 10.04 15.99 0.89
C PHE A 100 8.88 16.94 1.18
N ASN A 101 8.14 16.69 2.26
CA ASN A 101 7.12 17.61 2.79
C ASN A 101 7.67 18.63 3.80
N ASN A 102 8.99 18.73 3.98
CA ASN A 102 9.67 19.64 4.92
C ASN A 102 9.25 19.46 6.40
N GLN A 103 8.86 18.24 6.77
CA GLN A 103 8.45 17.85 8.13
C GLN A 103 9.61 17.14 8.85
N LYS A 104 10.68 17.88 9.17
CA LYS A 104 11.95 17.29 9.66
C LYS A 104 11.81 16.56 10.99
N ASP A 105 10.99 17.07 11.90
CA ASP A 105 10.79 16.46 13.22
C ASP A 105 10.08 15.11 13.09
N ILE A 106 9.05 15.04 12.23
CA ILE A 106 8.31 13.81 11.91
C ILE A 106 9.23 12.81 11.20
N ALA A 107 10.06 13.27 10.27
CA ALA A 107 11.03 12.41 9.59
C ALA A 107 11.99 11.73 10.58
N ALA A 108 12.46 12.45 11.60
CA ALA A 108 13.30 11.89 12.66
C ALA A 108 12.54 10.83 13.48
N GLU A 109 11.30 11.12 13.86
CA GLU A 109 10.44 10.18 14.58
C GLU A 109 10.21 8.87 13.78
N TYR A 110 9.93 8.98 12.48
CA TYR A 110 9.78 7.81 11.61
C TYR A 110 11.08 7.00 11.49
N LEU A 111 12.23 7.66 11.43
CA LEU A 111 13.52 6.96 11.42
C LEU A 111 13.73 6.19 12.74
N GLU A 112 13.47 6.81 13.89
CA GLU A 112 13.58 6.16 15.20
C GLU A 112 12.67 4.94 15.32
N LYS A 113 11.43 5.05 14.87
CA LYS A 113 10.47 3.94 14.83
C LYS A 113 10.87 2.81 13.88
N SER A 114 11.70 3.10 12.89
CA SER A 114 12.21 2.13 11.91
C SER A 114 13.38 1.29 12.45
N VAL A 115 14.20 1.84 13.35
CA VAL A 115 15.45 1.22 13.86
C VAL A 115 15.33 -0.25 14.28
N PRO A 116 14.24 -0.72 14.93
CA PRO A 116 14.14 -2.13 15.32
C PRO A 116 14.06 -3.13 14.16
N TYR A 117 13.88 -2.66 12.92
CA TYR A 117 13.51 -3.48 11.75
C TYR A 117 14.44 -3.32 10.55
N ILE A 118 15.54 -2.57 10.72
CA ILE A 118 16.63 -2.35 9.75
C ILE A 118 17.90 -3.04 10.28
#